data_AF-A0A0J1ILN1-F1
#
_entry.id   AF-A0A0J1ILN1-F1
#
_cell.length_a   1.000
_cell.length_b   1.000
_cell.length_c   1.000
_cell.angle_alpha   90.00
_cell.angle_beta   90.00
_cell.angle_gamma   90.00
#
_symmetry.space_group_name_H-M   'P 1'
#
loop_
_entity.id
_entity.type
_entity.pdbx_description
1 polymer ?
#
loop_
_entity_poly.entity_id
_entity_poly.type
_entity_poly.pdbx_seq_one_letter_code
_entity_poly.pdbx_strand_id
1 'polypeptide(L)'
;MDEKQKVIAVVNKKQLASVMNNTKWEQLQKCVIDTLPFTPPYQVKYVLEDAPYPETFIEDVWYWGDWEQGLRPFYSIEWLRIRPRYVKSRGRLIEPERFDITDEFIELLQKLNIPFVKEDSIICIYGYVKSTETFNY
;
A
#
# COMPACT_ATOMS: atom_id res chain seq x y z
N MET A 1 -4.95 17.45 -21.91
CA MET A 1 -4.80 16.00 -21.74
C MET A 1 -5.35 15.65 -20.37
N ASP A 2 -6.32 14.75 -20.32
CA ASP A 2 -6.93 14.26 -19.08
C ASP A 2 -5.85 13.62 -18.17
N GLU A 3 -6.06 13.63 -16.85
CA GLU A 3 -5.05 13.17 -15.88
C GLU A 3 -4.75 11.68 -16.05
N LYS A 4 -5.79 10.87 -16.32
CA LYS A 4 -5.64 9.45 -16.65
C LYS A 4 -4.82 9.23 -17.92
N GLN A 5 -4.98 10.10 -18.94
CA GLN A 5 -4.17 10.02 -20.16
C GLN A 5 -2.69 10.32 -19.88
N LYS A 6 -2.38 11.24 -18.95
CA LYS A 6 -0.99 11.50 -18.51
C LYS A 6 -0.40 10.27 -17.84
N VAL A 7 -1.14 9.62 -16.94
CA VAL A 7 -0.71 8.37 -16.28
C VAL A 7 -0.39 7.31 -17.34
N ILE A 8 -1.31 7.07 -18.28
CA ILE A 8 -1.12 6.07 -19.35
C ILE A 8 0.13 6.39 -20.19
N ALA A 9 0.35 7.65 -20.54
CA ALA A 9 1.54 8.06 -21.30
C ALA A 9 2.84 7.77 -20.56
N VAL A 10 2.90 8.02 -19.25
CA VAL A 10 4.07 7.73 -18.41
C VAL A 10 4.26 6.23 -18.23
N VAL A 11 3.20 5.47 -17.97
CA VAL A 11 3.23 4.00 -17.88
C VAL A 11 3.80 3.39 -19.15
N ASN A 12 3.32 3.82 -20.32
CA ASN A 12 3.80 3.35 -21.62
C ASN A 12 5.28 3.73 -21.84
N LYS A 13 5.66 4.97 -21.52
CA LYS A 13 7.05 5.44 -21.63
C LYS A 13 8.02 4.65 -20.73
N LYS A 14 7.57 4.30 -19.52
CA LYS A 14 8.33 3.51 -18.54
C LYS A 14 8.27 1.99 -18.81
N GLN A 15 7.49 1.55 -19.81
CA GLN A 15 7.23 0.14 -20.14
C GLN A 15 6.72 -0.67 -18.94
N LEU A 16 5.76 -0.12 -18.19
CA LEU A 16 5.17 -0.81 -17.05
C LEU A 16 3.88 -1.54 -17.47
N ALA A 17 3.70 -2.75 -16.97
CA ALA A 17 2.48 -3.53 -17.07
C ALA A 17 1.60 -3.32 -15.83
N SER A 18 0.28 -3.17 -16.01
CA SER A 18 -0.67 -3.07 -14.91
C SER A 18 -0.94 -4.45 -14.29
N VAL A 19 -0.89 -4.55 -12.97
CA VAL A 19 -1.17 -5.78 -12.21
C VAL A 19 -2.35 -5.64 -11.25
N MET A 20 -2.72 -4.39 -10.93
CA MET A 20 -3.93 -4.05 -10.17
C MET A 20 -4.84 -3.14 -10.99
N ASN A 21 -6.15 -3.43 -10.96
CA ASN A 21 -7.20 -2.59 -11.53
C ASN A 21 -8.02 -1.89 -10.43
N ASN A 22 -8.88 -0.95 -10.82
CA ASN A 22 -9.69 -0.20 -9.86
C ASN A 22 -10.55 -1.10 -8.97
N THR A 23 -11.10 -2.19 -9.50
CA THR A 23 -11.95 -3.13 -8.74
C THR A 23 -11.16 -3.83 -7.64
N LYS A 24 -9.95 -4.32 -7.93
CA LYS A 24 -9.08 -4.94 -6.92
C LYS A 24 -8.65 -3.93 -5.85
N TRP A 25 -8.30 -2.70 -6.25
CA TRP A 25 -7.97 -1.63 -5.31
C TRP A 25 -9.14 -1.27 -4.40
N GLU A 26 -10.35 -1.17 -4.95
CA GLU A 26 -11.56 -0.88 -4.19
C GLU A 26 -11.93 -2.00 -3.22
N GLN A 27 -11.80 -3.26 -3.64
CA GLN A 27 -11.98 -4.42 -2.77
C GLN A 27 -10.96 -4.44 -1.63
N LEU A 28 -9.68 -4.16 -1.94
CA LEU A 28 -8.64 -4.05 -0.93
C LEU A 28 -8.98 -2.95 0.09
N GLN A 29 -9.28 -1.74 -0.39
CA GLN A 29 -9.65 -0.59 0.44
C GLN A 29 -10.79 -0.96 1.38
N LYS A 30 -11.88 -1.52 0.83
CA LYS A 30 -13.05 -1.91 1.59
C LYS A 30 -12.73 -2.96 2.64
N CYS A 31 -12.03 -4.04 2.29
CA CYS A 31 -11.70 -5.09 3.26
C CYS A 31 -10.77 -4.58 4.37
N VAL A 32 -9.80 -3.72 4.04
CA VAL A 32 -8.92 -3.12 5.06
C VAL A 32 -9.71 -2.28 6.06
N ILE A 33 -10.65 -1.47 5.59
CA ILE A 33 -11.49 -0.62 6.46
C ILE A 33 -12.47 -1.45 7.28
N ASP A 34 -13.12 -2.45 6.67
CA ASP A 34 -14.25 -3.15 7.27
C ASP A 34 -13.83 -4.34 8.17
N THR A 35 -12.63 -4.90 8.00
CA THR A 35 -12.27 -6.19 8.63
C THR A 35 -11.05 -6.16 9.55
N LEU A 36 -10.13 -5.22 9.36
CA LEU A 36 -8.92 -5.19 10.17
C LEU A 36 -9.14 -4.43 11.48
N PRO A 37 -8.40 -4.77 12.56
CA PRO A 37 -8.49 -4.07 13.84
C PRO A 37 -8.13 -2.58 13.74
N PHE A 38 -7.31 -2.20 12.76
CA PHE A 38 -6.98 -0.83 12.40
C PHE A 38 -6.55 -0.75 10.93
N THR A 39 -6.60 0.46 10.36
CA THR A 39 -6.09 0.72 9.01
C THR A 39 -4.57 0.89 9.05
N PRO A 40 -3.79 -0.02 8.43
CA PRO A 40 -2.35 0.00 8.60
C PRO A 40 -1.71 1.22 7.93
N PRO A 41 -0.69 1.85 8.53
CA PRO A 41 0.03 2.93 7.90
C PRO A 41 0.68 2.47 6.60
N TYR A 42 0.75 3.38 5.62
CA TYR A 42 1.30 3.10 4.31
C TYR A 42 2.09 4.28 3.76
N GLN A 43 2.93 3.97 2.78
CA GLN A 43 3.56 4.91 1.86
C GLN A 43 3.10 4.58 0.44
N VAL A 44 2.65 5.58 -0.29
CA VAL A 44 2.14 5.45 -1.65
C VAL A 44 3.06 6.19 -2.61
N LYS A 45 3.31 5.58 -3.78
CA LYS A 45 3.93 6.25 -4.92
C LYS A 45 2.90 6.35 -6.03
N TYR A 46 2.64 7.57 -6.49
CA TYR A 46 1.86 7.79 -7.69
C TYR A 46 2.77 7.91 -8.94
N VAL A 47 2.25 7.50 -10.08
CA VAL A 47 2.97 7.41 -11.38
C VAL A 47 3.50 8.77 -11.84
N LEU A 48 2.73 9.83 -11.60
CA LEU A 48 3.05 11.20 -12.07
C LEU A 48 3.85 12.02 -11.07
N GLU A 49 3.98 11.55 -9.83
CA GLU A 49 4.78 12.22 -8.82
C GLU A 49 6.24 11.78 -8.94
N ASP A 50 7.17 12.54 -8.37
CA ASP A 50 8.60 12.16 -8.34
C ASP A 50 8.94 11.36 -7.07
N ALA A 51 8.42 11.79 -5.92
CA ALA A 51 8.60 11.13 -4.63
C ALA A 51 7.35 10.35 -4.19
N PRO A 52 7.46 9.40 -3.24
CA PRO A 52 6.32 8.82 -2.55
C PRO A 52 5.87 9.69 -1.36
N TYR A 53 4.67 9.43 -0.86
CA TYR A 53 4.13 10.06 0.34
C TYR A 53 3.72 9.02 1.41
N PRO A 54 4.10 9.19 2.69
CA PRO A 54 5.12 10.15 3.15
C PRO A 54 6.49 9.82 2.53
N GLU A 55 7.38 10.80 2.43
CA GLU A 55 8.71 10.59 1.83
C GLU A 55 9.56 9.60 2.65
N THR A 56 9.47 9.72 3.98
CA THR A 56 10.12 8.81 4.93
C THR A 56 9.11 7.78 5.44
N PHE A 57 9.44 6.50 5.25
CA PHE A 57 8.65 5.38 5.73
C PHE A 57 9.60 4.24 6.12
N ILE A 58 10.32 4.39 7.23
CA ILE A 58 11.34 3.42 7.69
C ILE A 58 11.04 2.78 9.06
N GLU A 59 10.21 3.41 9.89
CA GLU A 59 9.94 2.97 11.27
C GLU A 59 8.45 2.72 11.50
N ASP A 60 8.12 1.98 12.57
CA ASP A 60 6.74 1.85 13.03
C ASP A 60 6.25 3.20 13.55
N VAL A 61 5.04 3.58 13.15
CA VAL A 61 4.48 4.90 13.43
C VAL A 61 3.35 4.82 14.45
N TRP A 62 2.97 5.96 15.02
CA TRP A 62 1.88 6.05 16.00
C TRP A 62 0.51 6.29 15.36
N TYR A 63 0.48 6.61 14.06
CA TYR A 63 -0.74 6.90 13.30
C TYR A 63 -1.19 5.71 12.47
N TRP A 64 -2.45 5.76 12.03
CA TRP A 64 -3.04 4.81 11.09
C TRP A 64 -3.05 5.38 9.67
N GLY A 65 -3.14 4.51 8.68
CA GLY A 65 -3.24 4.94 7.28
C GLY A 65 -4.62 5.53 6.96
N ASP A 66 -4.67 6.59 6.17
CA ASP A 66 -5.91 7.12 5.59
C ASP A 66 -6.32 6.31 4.36
N TRP A 67 -6.89 5.13 4.61
CA TRP A 67 -7.33 4.25 3.53
C TRP A 67 -8.60 4.76 2.86
N GLU A 68 -9.39 5.65 3.45
CA GLU A 68 -10.68 6.08 2.90
C GLU A 68 -10.49 7.10 1.76
N GLN A 69 -9.66 8.12 2.00
CA GLN A 69 -9.47 9.24 1.06
C GLN A 69 -8.08 9.23 0.42
N GLY A 70 -7.07 8.71 1.11
CA GLY A 70 -5.65 8.89 0.74
C GLY A 70 -5.11 7.99 -0.39
N LEU A 71 -5.95 7.14 -1.01
CA LEU A 71 -5.56 6.20 -2.08
C LEU A 71 -6.20 6.49 -3.45
N ARG A 72 -6.87 7.62 -3.62
CA ARG A 72 -7.53 7.95 -4.89
C ARG A 72 -6.74 8.98 -5.71
N PRO A 73 -6.73 8.86 -7.05
CA PRO A 73 -7.39 7.81 -7.85
C PRO A 73 -6.55 6.52 -7.96
N PHE A 74 -7.19 5.34 -7.88
CA PHE A 74 -6.48 4.06 -7.88
C PHE A 74 -5.61 3.79 -9.12
N TYR A 75 -6.04 4.28 -10.29
CA TYR A 75 -5.30 4.08 -11.53
C TYR A 75 -3.95 4.82 -11.55
N SER A 76 -3.71 5.78 -10.65
CA SER A 76 -2.44 6.51 -10.60
C SER A 76 -1.44 5.88 -9.63
N ILE A 77 -1.83 4.88 -8.82
CA ILE A 77 -0.94 4.22 -7.87
C ILE A 77 0.10 3.40 -8.65
N GLU A 78 1.38 3.74 -8.50
CA GLU A 78 2.50 2.95 -9.01
C GLU A 78 2.77 1.76 -8.08
N TRP A 79 2.90 2.03 -6.78
CA TRP A 79 3.02 1.02 -5.73
C TRP A 79 2.57 1.57 -4.37
N LEU A 80 2.28 0.65 -3.46
CA LEU A 80 1.89 0.89 -2.08
C LEU A 80 2.77 0.03 -1.17
N ARG A 81 3.43 0.65 -0.19
CA ARG A 81 4.19 0.00 0.88
C ARG A 81 3.40 0.11 2.17
N ILE A 82 3.15 -1.01 2.82
CA ILE A 82 2.34 -1.08 4.03
C ILE A 82 3.21 -1.61 5.16
N ARG A 83 3.13 -0.97 6.33
CA ARG A 83 3.55 -1.56 7.59
C ARG A 83 2.30 -1.88 8.40
N PRO A 84 1.91 -3.15 8.53
CA PRO A 84 0.72 -3.55 9.28
C PRO A 84 0.98 -3.52 10.79
N ARG A 85 1.64 -2.46 11.27
CA ARG A 85 2.12 -2.28 12.63
C ARG A 85 1.98 -0.83 13.04
N TYR A 86 1.68 -0.60 14.32
CA TYR A 86 1.77 0.74 14.89
C TYR A 86 2.20 0.66 16.36
N VAL A 87 2.70 1.79 16.85
CA VAL A 87 3.17 1.95 18.23
C VAL A 87 2.22 2.85 19.00
N LYS A 88 1.73 2.37 20.14
CA LYS A 88 0.89 3.15 21.05
C LYS A 88 1.71 3.59 22.27
N SER A 89 1.83 4.90 22.46
CA SER A 89 2.46 5.44 23.67
C SER A 89 1.61 5.14 24.90
N ARG A 90 2.24 4.61 25.96
CA ARG A 90 1.61 4.37 27.27
C ARG A 90 2.02 5.39 28.34
N GLY A 91 2.67 6.48 27.93
CA GLY A 91 3.27 7.48 28.81
C GLY A 91 4.80 7.47 28.71
N ARG A 92 5.45 8.52 29.26
CA ARG A 92 6.90 8.77 29.06
C ARG A 92 7.84 7.72 29.66
N LEU A 93 7.41 6.96 30.66
CA LEU A 93 8.25 6.03 31.43
C LEU A 93 7.92 4.56 31.19
N ILE A 94 6.96 4.26 30.32
CA ILE A 94 6.52 2.89 30.01
C ILE A 94 6.93 2.61 28.57
N GLU A 95 7.51 1.43 28.34
CA GLU A 95 7.84 0.99 26.99
C GLU A 95 6.59 1.03 26.10
N PRO A 96 6.69 1.61 24.89
CA PRO A 96 5.55 1.68 23.99
C PRO A 96 5.03 0.29 23.61
N GLU A 97 3.71 0.16 23.54
CA GLU A 97 3.07 -1.08 23.13
C GLU A 97 3.03 -1.17 21.61
N ARG A 98 3.45 -2.31 21.06
CA ARG A 98 3.46 -2.57 19.62
C ARG A 98 2.28 -3.45 19.24
N PHE A 99 1.52 -3.01 18.26
CA PHE A 99 0.44 -3.77 17.65
C PHE A 99 0.90 -4.22 16.27
N ASP A 100 0.75 -5.50 15.98
CA ASP A 100 1.19 -6.12 14.73
C ASP A 100 0.06 -6.98 14.18
N ILE A 101 -0.42 -6.65 12.98
CA ILE A 101 -1.46 -7.38 12.23
C ILE A 101 -0.91 -7.90 10.89
N THR A 102 0.41 -8.17 10.83
CA THR A 102 1.08 -8.61 9.58
C THR A 102 0.42 -9.84 8.99
N ASP A 103 0.11 -10.84 9.82
CA ASP A 103 -0.41 -12.11 9.34
C ASP A 103 -1.87 -11.96 8.87
N GLU A 104 -2.70 -11.20 9.60
CA GLU A 104 -4.08 -10.88 9.22
C GLU A 104 -4.12 -10.09 7.90
N PHE A 105 -3.20 -9.15 7.70
CA PHE A 105 -3.10 -8.40 6.45
C PHE A 105 -2.69 -9.32 5.29
N ILE A 106 -1.72 -10.23 5.50
CA ILE A 106 -1.30 -11.20 4.47
C ILE A 106 -2.45 -12.14 4.11
N GLU A 107 -3.16 -12.68 5.10
CA GLU A 107 -4.32 -13.53 4.85
C GLU A 107 -5.40 -12.81 4.04
N LEU A 108 -5.64 -11.53 4.34
CA LEU A 108 -6.57 -10.69 3.59
C LEU A 108 -6.14 -10.58 2.12
N LEU A 109 -4.86 -10.29 1.85
CA LEU A 109 -4.35 -10.20 0.48
C LEU A 109 -4.48 -11.52 -0.28
N GLN A 110 -4.18 -12.64 0.38
CA GLN A 110 -4.33 -13.98 -0.19
C GLN A 110 -5.80 -14.29 -0.53
N LYS A 111 -6.73 -14.01 0.39
CA LYS A 111 -8.19 -14.17 0.16
C LYS A 111 -8.68 -13.35 -1.03
N LEU A 112 -8.09 -12.17 -1.25
CA LEU A 112 -8.43 -11.28 -2.38
C LEU A 112 -7.66 -11.59 -3.67
N ASN A 113 -6.73 -12.55 -3.67
CA ASN A 113 -5.81 -12.83 -4.78
C ASN A 113 -5.07 -11.56 -5.26
N ILE A 114 -4.61 -10.75 -4.30
CA ILE A 114 -3.82 -9.54 -4.57
C ILE A 114 -2.34 -9.92 -4.56
N PRO A 115 -1.59 -9.65 -5.65
CA PRO A 115 -0.17 -9.92 -5.70
C PRO A 115 0.59 -8.93 -4.80
N PHE A 116 1.51 -9.45 -3.98
CA PHE A 116 2.33 -8.65 -3.09
C PHE A 116 3.73 -9.25 -2.96
N VAL A 117 4.67 -8.42 -2.48
CA VAL A 117 6.01 -8.85 -2.07
C VAL A 117 6.18 -8.50 -0.60
N LYS A 118 6.69 -9.44 0.20
CA LYS A 118 7.01 -9.21 1.62
C LYS A 118 8.52 -9.05 1.78
N GLU A 119 8.93 -7.92 2.33
CA GLU A 119 10.32 -7.63 2.71
C GLU A 119 10.31 -7.27 4.21
N ASP A 120 10.79 -8.19 5.05
CA ASP A 120 10.74 -8.07 6.51
C ASP A 120 9.32 -7.77 7.05
N SER A 121 9.10 -6.55 7.57
CA SER A 121 7.83 -6.06 8.08
C SER A 121 7.04 -5.20 7.08
N ILE A 122 7.56 -5.04 5.86
CA ILE A 122 6.95 -4.24 4.81
C ILE A 122 6.28 -5.15 3.80
N ILE A 123 5.04 -4.81 3.46
CA ILE A 123 4.28 -5.46 2.39
C ILE A 123 4.15 -4.48 1.24
N CYS A 124 4.64 -4.87 0.07
CA CYS A 124 4.62 -4.07 -1.15
C CYS A 124 3.53 -4.60 -2.09
N ILE A 125 2.56 -3.77 -2.44
CA ILE A 125 1.54 -4.04 -3.46
C ILE A 125 1.82 -3.11 -4.64
N TYR A 126 1.88 -3.65 -5.85
CA TYR A 126 2.19 -2.86 -7.03
C TYR A 126 0.92 -2.58 -7.83
N GLY A 127 0.76 -1.35 -8.32
CA GLY A 127 -0.21 -1.04 -9.37
C GLY A 127 0.33 -1.41 -10.74
N TYR A 128 1.63 -1.14 -10.93
CA TYR A 128 2.36 -1.35 -12.17
C TYR A 128 3.75 -1.96 -11.90
N VAL A 129 4.21 -2.85 -12.78
CA VAL A 129 5.53 -3.52 -12.68
C VAL A 129 6.22 -3.55 -14.04
N LYS A 130 7.56 -3.62 -14.05
CA LYS A 130 8.33 -3.85 -15.29
C LYS A 130 8.25 -5.31 -15.78
N SER A 131 8.23 -6.25 -14.84
CA SER A 131 8.12 -7.68 -15.11
C SER A 131 7.28 -8.34 -14.01
N THR A 132 6.36 -9.22 -14.39
CA THR A 132 5.54 -9.99 -13.45
C THR A 132 6.30 -11.12 -12.77
N GLU A 133 7.54 -11.41 -13.19
CA GLU A 133 8.46 -12.35 -12.52
C GLU A 133 8.81 -11.91 -11.08
N THR A 134 8.46 -10.68 -10.71
CA THR A 134 8.66 -10.12 -9.36
C THR A 134 7.78 -10.81 -8.30
N PHE A 135 6.70 -11.47 -8.70
CA PHE A 135 5.79 -12.17 -7.77
C PHE A 135 6.09 -13.67 -7.78
N ASN A 136 6.71 -14.18 -6.72
CA ASN A 136 6.77 -15.62 -6.47
C ASN A 136 5.44 -16.04 -5.84
N TYR A 137 4.62 -16.78 -6.58
CA TYR A 137 3.34 -17.35 -6.12
C TYR A 137 3.54 -18.62 -5.33
#